data_AF-A0A0V0H004-F1
#
_entry.id   AF-A0A0V0H004-F1
#
_cell.length_a   1.000
_cell.length_b   1.000
_cell.length_c   1.000
_cell.angle_alpha   90.00
_cell.angle_beta   90.00
_cell.angle_gamma   90.00
#
_symmetry.space_group_name_H-M   'P 1'
#
loop_
_entity.id
_entity.type
_entity.pdbx_description
1 polymer ?
#
loop_
_entity_poly.entity_id
_entity_poly.type
_entity_poly.pdbx_seq_one_letter_code
_entity_poly.pdbx_strand_id
1 'polypeptide(L)'
;MIGMLAFFKESTDNRERAIFSCMIVMLFSEFKLFAHFSKRILKIYAVFTGSLIKNQLVTDHSLVLCKMSWIHCASLLIQRCFI
;
A
#
# COMPACT_ATOMS: atom_id res chain seq x y z
N MET A 1 9.84 4.79 -7.58
CA MET A 1 9.05 3.56 -7.38
C MET A 1 7.58 3.73 -7.79
N ILE A 2 6.88 4.77 -7.31
CA ILE A 2 5.48 5.05 -7.69
C ILE A 2 5.28 5.23 -9.21
N GLY A 3 6.18 5.95 -9.90
CA GLY A 3 6.08 6.13 -11.35
C GLY A 3 6.19 4.83 -12.16
N MET A 4 6.99 3.86 -11.69
CA MET A 4 7.13 2.56 -12.35
C MET A 4 5.86 1.73 -12.21
N LEU A 5 5.21 1.81 -11.04
CA LEU A 5 3.91 1.17 -10.80
C LEU A 5 2.79 1.81 -11.63
N ALA A 6 2.86 3.13 -11.90
CA ALA A 6 1.95 3.80 -12.83
C ALA A 6 2.09 3.25 -14.25
N PHE A 7 3.33 3.13 -14.73
CA PHE A 7 3.61 2.51 -16.03
C PHE A 7 3.12 1.06 -16.10
N PHE A 8 3.38 0.24 -15.08
CA PHE A 8 2.93 -1.15 -15.07
C PHE A 8 1.40 -1.33 -15.01
N LYS A 9 0.69 -0.35 -14.42
CA LYS A 9 -0.78 -0.33 -14.42
C LYS A 9 -1.35 -0.07 -15.82
N GLU A 10 -0.77 0.90 -16.53
CA GLU A 10 -1.25 1.32 -17.87
C GLU A 10 -0.67 0.50 -19.02
N SER A 11 0.34 -0.34 -18.75
CA SER A 11 0.95 -1.18 -19.76
C SER A 11 -0.02 -2.17 -20.40
N THR A 12 0.16 -2.37 -21.70
CA THR A 12 -0.55 -3.39 -22.47
C THR A 12 0.01 -4.80 -22.24
N ASP A 13 1.22 -4.93 -21.67
CA ASP A 13 1.81 -6.23 -21.36
C ASP A 13 1.11 -6.87 -20.16
N ASN A 14 0.63 -8.11 -20.35
CA ASN A 14 -0.01 -8.89 -19.30
C ASN A 14 0.95 -9.21 -18.14
N ARG A 15 2.25 -9.33 -18.40
CA ARG A 15 3.26 -9.59 -17.37
C ARG A 15 3.42 -8.40 -16.43
N GLU A 16 3.50 -7.19 -16.98
CA GLU A 16 3.68 -5.97 -16.17
C GLU A 16 2.46 -5.70 -15.29
N ARG A 17 1.25 -5.92 -15.83
CA ARG A 17 0.01 -5.86 -15.06
C ARG A 17 -0.07 -6.94 -13.97
N ALA A 18 0.41 -8.16 -14.24
CA ALA A 18 0.47 -9.23 -13.24
C ALA A 18 1.47 -8.91 -12.12
N ILE A 19 2.64 -8.33 -12.44
CA ILE A 19 3.62 -7.86 -11.46
C ILE A 19 3.01 -6.77 -10.59
N PHE A 20 2.34 -5.79 -11.21
CA PHE A 20 1.63 -4.74 -10.49
C PHE A 20 0.59 -5.32 -9.52
N SER A 21 -0.29 -6.21 -10.01
CA SER A 21 -1.32 -6.85 -9.19
C SER A 21 -0.72 -7.65 -8.03
N CYS A 22 0.31 -8.45 -8.30
CA CYS A 22 1.01 -9.23 -7.28
C CYS A 22 1.65 -8.35 -6.21
N MET A 23 2.31 -7.25 -6.60
CA MET A 23 2.91 -6.30 -5.66
C MET A 23 1.86 -5.69 -4.73
N ILE A 24 0.69 -5.32 -5.27
CA ILE A 24 -0.41 -4.76 -4.48
C ILE A 24 -0.99 -5.81 -3.53
N VAL A 25 -1.20 -7.06 -3.99
CA VAL A 25 -1.72 -8.14 -3.16
C VAL A 25 -0.74 -8.51 -2.04
N MET A 26 0.56 -8.60 -2.32
CA MET A 26 1.58 -8.82 -1.29
C MET A 26 1.56 -7.71 -0.25
N LEU A 27 1.48 -6.44 -0.69
CA LEU A 27 1.41 -5.28 0.19
C LEU A 27 0.25 -5.44 1.19
N PHE A 28 -0.95 -5.76 0.72
CA PHE A 28 -2.14 -5.93 1.57
C PHE A 28 -2.21 -7.25 2.34
N SER A 29 -1.56 -8.32 1.87
CA SER A 29 -1.49 -9.59 2.59
C SER A 29 -0.72 -9.44 3.91
N GLU A 30 0.32 -8.61 3.88
CA GLU A 30 1.15 -8.27 5.05
C GLU A 30 0.40 -7.39 6.10
N PHE A 31 -0.83 -6.97 5.81
CA PHE A 31 -1.64 -6.14 6.72
C PHE A 31 -1.82 -6.75 8.11
N LYS A 32 -1.99 -8.08 8.16
CA LYS A 32 -2.17 -8.83 9.42
C LYS A 32 -0.92 -8.82 10.30
N LEU A 33 0.24 -8.50 9.73
CA LEU A 33 1.53 -8.49 10.42
C LEU A 33 1.96 -7.08 10.86
N PHE A 34 1.12 -6.04 10.68
CA PHE A 34 1.46 -4.68 11.12
C PHE A 34 1.77 -4.55 12.60
N ALA A 35 1.17 -5.38 13.44
CA ALA A 35 1.48 -5.43 14.87
C ALA A 35 2.97 -5.79 15.14
N HIS A 36 3.60 -6.58 14.27
CA HIS A 36 4.99 -7.02 14.42
C HIS A 36 6.00 -6.11 13.73
N PHE A 37 5.58 -5.21 12.84
CA PHE A 37 6.50 -4.30 12.17
C PHE A 37 7.05 -3.21 13.11
N SER A 38 8.31 -2.85 12.93
CA SER A 38 8.94 -1.73 13.65
C SER A 38 8.32 -0.39 13.22
N LYS A 39 8.32 0.62 14.11
CA LYS A 39 7.83 2.00 13.84
C LYS A 39 8.37 2.56 12.51
N ARG A 40 9.63 2.26 12.16
CA ARG A 40 10.28 2.70 10.90
C ARG A 40 9.62 2.11 9.65
N ILE A 41 9.34 0.82 9.65
CA ILE A 41 8.72 0.11 8.51
C ILE A 41 7.27 0.56 8.35
N LEU A 42 6.53 0.71 9.46
CA LEU A 42 5.18 1.27 9.46
C LEU A 42 5.12 2.66 8.83
N LYS A 43 6.07 3.56 9.14
CA LYS A 43 6.14 4.89 8.51
C LYS A 43 6.37 4.80 6.99
N ILE A 44 7.31 3.97 6.55
CA ILE A 44 7.57 3.76 5.11
C ILE A 44 6.31 3.24 4.43
N TYR A 45 5.65 2.25 5.04
CA TYR A 45 4.42 1.66 4.53
C TYR A 45 3.28 2.69 4.43
N ALA A 46 3.09 3.52 5.45
CA ALA A 46 2.08 4.58 5.47
C ALA A 46 2.32 5.63 4.37
N VAL A 47 3.58 6.04 4.16
CA VAL A 47 3.96 6.98 3.09
C VAL A 47 3.78 6.34 1.70
N PHE A 48 4.15 5.07 1.56
CA PHE A 48 4.01 4.33 0.30
C PHE A 48 2.53 4.14 -0.08
N THR A 49 1.72 3.69 0.86
CA THR A 49 0.26 3.51 0.69
C THR A 49 -0.45 4.83 0.41
N GLY A 50 -0.09 5.90 1.13
CA GLY A 50 -0.61 7.25 0.86
C GLY A 50 -0.25 7.75 -0.55
N SER A 51 0.96 7.45 -1.01
CA SER A 51 1.40 7.79 -2.37
C SER A 51 0.66 6.99 -3.44
N LEU A 52 0.33 5.72 -3.19
CA LEU A 52 -0.48 4.89 -4.10
C LEU A 52 -1.91 5.46 -4.26
N ILE A 53 -2.53 5.89 -3.16
CA ILE A 53 -3.86 6.52 -3.16
C ILE A 53 -3.80 7.85 -3.93
N LYS A 54 -2.81 8.70 -3.65
CA LYS A 54 -2.66 10.03 -4.28
C LYS A 54 -2.51 9.94 -5.81
N ASN A 55 -1.79 8.93 -6.31
CA ASN A 55 -1.54 8.75 -7.74
C ASN A 55 -2.62 7.90 -8.44
N GLN A 56 -3.76 7.63 -7.78
CA GLN A 56 -4.86 6.82 -8.32
C GLN A 56 -4.41 5.46 -8.90
N LEU A 57 -3.36 4.89 -8.32
CA LEU A 57 -2.79 3.63 -8.80
C LEU A 57 -3.65 2.43 -8.42
N VAL A 58 -4.63 2.63 -7.55
CA VAL A 58 -5.49 1.58 -7.01
C VAL A 58 -6.90 1.74 -7.59
N THR A 59 -7.41 0.70 -8.24
CA THR A 59 -8.77 0.61 -8.82
C THR A 59 -9.85 0.72 -7.74
N ASP A 60 -11.07 1.16 -8.09
CA ASP A 60 -12.15 1.52 -7.13
C ASP A 60 -12.40 0.48 -6.03
N HIS A 61 -12.41 -0.81 -6.36
CA HIS A 61 -12.62 -1.87 -5.36
C HIS A 61 -11.42 -2.04 -4.40
N SER A 62 -10.21 -1.92 -4.91
CA SER A 62 -8.98 -2.00 -4.11
C SER A 62 -8.70 -0.70 -3.35
N LEU A 63 -9.26 0.43 -3.80
CA LEU A 63 -9.12 1.74 -3.15
C LEU A 63 -9.78 1.74 -1.76
N VAL A 64 -10.94 1.12 -1.64
CA VAL A 64 -11.66 0.98 -0.36
C VAL A 64 -10.80 0.17 0.62
N LEU A 65 -10.29 -0.99 0.21
CA LEU A 65 -9.38 -1.81 1.03
C LEU A 65 -8.11 -1.05 1.40
N CYS A 66 -7.56 -0.28 0.47
CA CYS A 66 -6.36 0.54 0.66
C CYS A 66 -6.59 1.65 1.69
N LYS A 67 -7.73 2.35 1.63
CA LYS A 67 -8.11 3.37 2.62
C LYS A 67 -8.30 2.76 4.01
N MET A 68 -8.99 1.63 4.12
CA MET A 68 -9.18 0.92 5.39
C MET A 68 -7.84 0.48 6.00
N SER A 69 -6.96 -0.08 5.17
CA SER A 69 -5.60 -0.45 5.54
C SER A 69 -4.80 0.76 6.03
N TRP A 70 -4.85 1.88 5.30
CA TRP A 70 -4.13 3.09 5.67
C TRP A 70 -4.60 3.67 7.01
N ILE A 71 -5.91 3.71 7.27
CA ILE A 71 -6.49 4.22 8.52
C ILE A 71 -6.03 3.38 9.72
N HIS A 72 -6.06 2.06 9.59
CA HIS A 72 -5.66 1.17 10.67
C HIS A 72 -4.12 1.19 10.89
N CYS A 73 -3.33 1.33 9.84
CA CYS A 73 -1.88 1.56 9.93
C CYS A 73 -1.55 2.92 10.60
N ALA A 74 -2.29 3.98 10.26
CA ALA A 74 -2.17 5.30 10.88
C ALA A 74 -2.55 5.27 12.37
N SER A 75 -3.63 4.55 12.73
CA SER A 75 -4.04 4.33 14.12
C SER A 75 -2.96 3.60 14.92
N LEU A 76 -2.39 2.52 14.38
CA LEU A 76 -1.27 1.79 14.99
C LEU A 76 -0.02 2.65 15.17
N LEU A 77 0.29 3.52 14.19
CA LEU A 77 1.39 4.48 14.29
C LEU A 77 1.14 5.52 15.39
N ILE A 78 -0.07 6.07 15.48
CA ILE A 78 -0.45 7.06 16.51
C ILE A 78 -0.37 6.43 17.91
N GLN A 79 -0.95 5.24 18.07
CA GLN A 79 -0.99 4.50 19.33
C GLN A 79 0.41 4.08 19.79
N ARG A 80 1.30 3.76 18.85
CA ARG A 80 2.72 3.51 19.15
C ARG A 80 3.56 4.77 19.29
N CYS A 81 3.14 5.95 18.81
CA CYS A 81 3.90 7.20 19.00
C CYS A 81 3.62 7.86 20.35
N PHE A 82 2.50 7.52 21.00
CA PHE A 82 2.12 8.01 22.33
C PHE A 82 2.61 7.11 23.51
N ILE A 83 3.44 6.10 23.21
CA ILE A 83 4.24 5.28 24.14
C ILE A 83 5.71 5.38 23.72
#